data_AF-A0A315YH41-F1
#
_entry.id   AF-A0A315YH41-F1
#
_cell.length_a   1.000
_cell.length_b   1.000
_cell.length_c   1.000
_cell.angle_alpha   90.00
_cell.angle_beta   90.00
_cell.angle_gamma   90.00
#
_symmetry.space_group_name_H-M   'P 1'
#
loop_
_entity.id
_entity.type
_entity.pdbx_description
1 polymer ?
#
loop_
_entity_poly.entity_id
_entity_poly.type
_entity_poly.pdbx_seq_one_letter_code
_entity_poly.pdbx_strand_id
1 'polypeptide(L)'
;MSEINEIYYEGYEGEPEILFIIENNGIKRKMLGIWDGFLNDILSDVKPTDKGWVGIAYYWHIGMFEDEHWLRDKPWRIDDLSSVYKQLTSINHDMRVFRYYDTLAVLCNIIDLIKEAMENNEEVLIYRD
;
A
#
# COMPACT_ATOMS: atom_id res chain seq x y z
N MET A 1 -12.99 17.55 -4.49
CA MET A 1 -13.68 16.27 -4.26
C MET A 1 -12.66 15.19 -4.56
N SER A 2 -12.21 14.46 -3.56
CA SER A 2 -11.34 13.29 -3.75
C SER A 2 -12.22 12.15 -4.28
N GLU A 3 -11.86 11.63 -5.46
CA GLU A 3 -12.49 10.47 -6.06
C GLU A 3 -12.01 9.23 -5.30
N ILE A 4 -12.88 8.57 -4.53
CA ILE A 4 -12.57 7.28 -3.90
C ILE A 4 -12.83 6.23 -4.97
N ASN A 5 -11.79 5.53 -5.40
CA ASN A 5 -11.90 4.46 -6.37
C ASN A 5 -12.20 3.14 -5.63
N GLU A 6 -13.49 2.84 -5.47
CA GLU A 6 -14.07 1.73 -4.72
C GLU A 6 -14.08 0.38 -5.49
N ILE A 7 -13.12 0.14 -6.39
CA ILE A 7 -13.17 -1.02 -7.30
C ILE A 7 -12.80 -2.37 -6.63
N TYR A 8 -12.18 -2.39 -5.45
CA TYR A 8 -11.55 -3.60 -4.88
C TYR A 8 -12.28 -4.23 -3.69
N TYR A 9 -13.61 -4.28 -3.72
CA TYR A 9 -14.39 -4.81 -2.58
C TYR A 9 -14.76 -6.30 -2.65
N GLU A 10 -14.51 -7.03 -3.74
CA GLU A 10 -14.79 -8.47 -3.82
C GLU A 10 -13.56 -9.33 -3.42
N GLY A 11 -13.74 -10.31 -2.53
CA GLY A 11 -12.75 -11.35 -2.20
C GLY A 11 -12.22 -11.38 -0.76
N TYR A 12 -12.01 -10.22 -0.14
CA TYR A 12 -11.54 -10.06 1.26
C TYR A 12 -12.56 -9.28 2.13
N GLU A 13 -13.84 -9.44 1.82
CA GLU A 13 -14.94 -8.71 2.46
C GLU A 13 -14.94 -8.87 3.99
N GLY A 14 -14.91 -7.75 4.72
CA GLY A 14 -14.96 -7.72 6.18
C GLY A 14 -13.59 -7.79 6.88
N GLU A 15 -12.50 -7.83 6.13
CA GLU A 15 -11.16 -7.55 6.66
C GLU A 15 -10.96 -6.04 6.90
N PRO A 16 -9.93 -5.60 7.65
CA PRO A 16 -9.61 -4.18 7.77
C PRO A 16 -9.24 -3.55 6.42
N GLU A 17 -9.59 -2.28 6.22
CA GLU A 17 -9.25 -1.54 5.01
C GLU A 17 -7.94 -0.79 5.19
N ILE A 18 -7.10 -0.73 4.16
CA ILE A 18 -5.91 0.10 4.08
C ILE A 18 -6.13 1.18 3.03
N LEU A 19 -5.95 2.43 3.43
CA LEU A 19 -6.04 3.61 2.58
C LEU A 19 -4.65 4.14 2.28
N PHE A 20 -4.30 4.24 1.00
CA PHE A 20 -3.17 5.01 0.49
C PHE A 20 -3.65 6.40 0.08
N ILE A 21 -3.06 7.44 0.63
CA ILE A 21 -3.49 8.83 0.44
C ILE A 21 -2.32 9.64 -0.12
N ILE A 22 -2.46 10.19 -1.32
CA ILE A 22 -1.54 11.21 -1.83
C ILE A 22 -1.93 12.55 -1.22
N GLU A 23 -0.96 13.24 -0.64
CA GLU A 23 -1.12 14.55 -0.03
C GLU A 23 -0.09 15.56 -0.56
N ASN A 24 -0.53 16.79 -0.74
CA ASN A 24 0.32 17.92 -1.10
C ASN A 24 0.08 19.07 -0.13
N ASN A 25 1.08 19.39 0.70
CA ASN A 25 1.03 20.48 1.69
C ASN A 25 -0.22 20.46 2.60
N GLY A 26 -0.60 19.30 3.17
CA GLY A 26 -1.80 19.23 4.01
C GLY A 26 -3.09 18.88 3.25
N ILE A 27 -3.06 18.88 1.92
CA ILE A 27 -4.27 18.75 1.08
C ILE A 27 -4.31 17.37 0.43
N LYS A 28 -5.29 16.56 0.83
CA LYS A 28 -5.56 15.24 0.21
C LYS A 28 -5.92 15.41 -1.26
N ARG A 29 -5.13 14.76 -2.13
CA ARG A 29 -5.25 14.84 -3.59
C ARG A 29 -5.97 13.61 -4.15
N LYS A 30 -5.60 12.43 -3.69
CA LYS A 30 -6.08 11.14 -4.20
C LYS A 30 -6.06 10.10 -3.10
N MET A 31 -6.98 9.14 -3.16
CA MET A 31 -7.05 8.02 -2.23
C MET A 31 -7.26 6.70 -2.97
N LEU A 32 -6.65 5.64 -2.48
CA LEU A 32 -6.87 4.26 -2.91
C LEU A 32 -7.13 3.42 -1.66
N GLY A 33 -8.34 2.87 -1.55
CA GLY A 33 -8.72 1.93 -0.50
C GLY A 33 -8.63 0.49 -1.00
N ILE A 34 -8.10 -0.40 -0.17
CA ILE A 34 -7.96 -1.83 -0.44
C ILE A 34 -8.18 -2.62 0.85
N TRP A 35 -8.68 -3.85 0.77
CA TRP A 35 -8.61 -4.77 1.91
C TRP A 35 -7.15 -5.15 2.23
N ASP A 36 -6.83 -5.27 3.53
CA ASP A 36 -5.47 -5.61 3.98
C ASP A 36 -5.00 -6.99 3.49
N GLY A 37 -5.92 -7.93 3.24
CA GLY A 37 -5.65 -9.22 2.63
C GLY A 37 -5.00 -9.12 1.26
N PHE A 38 -5.33 -8.11 0.44
CA PHE A 38 -4.63 -7.87 -0.82
C PHE A 38 -3.18 -7.48 -0.59
N LEU A 39 -2.91 -6.59 0.38
CA LEU A 39 -1.55 -6.20 0.70
C LEU A 39 -0.76 -7.38 1.28
N ASN A 40 -1.38 -8.18 2.14
CA ASN A 40 -0.78 -9.41 2.66
C ASN A 40 -0.43 -10.41 1.54
N ASP A 41 -1.33 -10.60 0.58
CA ASP A 41 -1.11 -11.48 -0.58
C ASP A 41 0.00 -10.91 -1.48
N ILE A 42 0.04 -9.61 -1.72
CA ILE A 42 1.13 -8.95 -2.44
C ILE A 42 2.47 -9.19 -1.75
N LEU A 43 2.51 -9.15 -0.42
CA LEU A 43 3.76 -9.24 0.34
C LEU A 43 4.17 -10.67 0.74
N SER A 44 3.32 -11.68 0.52
CA SER A 44 3.54 -13.04 1.03
C SER A 44 4.88 -13.67 0.62
N ASP A 45 5.37 -13.34 -0.57
CA ASP A 45 6.63 -13.86 -1.13
C ASP A 45 7.80 -12.88 -1.04
N VAL A 46 7.56 -11.68 -0.50
CA VAL A 46 8.61 -10.71 -0.25
C VAL A 46 9.48 -11.22 0.90
N LYS A 47 10.80 -11.23 0.67
CA LYS A 47 11.78 -11.68 1.66
C LYS A 47 12.55 -10.48 2.21
N PRO A 48 13.00 -10.53 3.48
CA PRO A 48 13.88 -9.51 4.01
C PRO A 48 15.22 -9.57 3.29
N THR A 49 15.92 -8.45 3.26
CA THR A 49 17.33 -8.39 2.86
C THR A 49 18.22 -8.83 4.02
N ASP A 50 19.54 -8.94 3.80
CA ASP A 50 20.52 -9.17 4.87
C ASP A 50 20.50 -8.09 5.97
N LYS A 51 19.91 -6.91 5.67
CA LYS A 51 19.75 -5.79 6.62
C LYS A 51 18.34 -5.70 7.21
N GLY A 52 17.48 -6.69 6.94
CA GLY A 52 16.08 -6.72 7.37
C GLY A 52 15.09 -6.31 6.27
N TRP A 53 13.86 -6.03 6.69
CA TRP A 53 12.77 -5.60 5.82
C TRP A 53 13.01 -4.19 5.29
N VAL A 54 12.58 -3.96 4.04
CA VAL A 54 12.68 -2.67 3.34
C VAL A 54 11.37 -2.38 2.61
N GLY A 55 11.22 -1.17 2.08
CA GLY A 55 10.03 -0.78 1.31
C GLY A 55 8.75 -0.89 2.15
N ILE A 56 7.65 -1.33 1.53
CA ILE A 56 6.37 -1.43 2.22
C ILE A 56 6.30 -2.63 3.16
N ALA A 57 7.06 -3.70 2.85
CA ALA A 57 7.16 -4.88 3.71
C ALA A 57 7.76 -4.57 5.09
N TYR A 58 8.60 -3.52 5.20
CA TYR A 58 9.06 -3.03 6.50
C TYR A 58 7.87 -2.61 7.37
N TYR A 59 7.05 -1.68 6.89
CA TYR A 59 5.90 -1.15 7.66
C TYR A 59 4.89 -2.25 8.00
N TRP A 60 4.64 -3.17 7.06
CA TRP A 60 3.77 -4.32 7.28
C TRP A 60 4.27 -5.23 8.41
N HIS A 61 5.52 -5.71 8.34
CA HIS A 61 6.02 -6.74 9.25
C HIS A 61 6.44 -6.25 10.63
N ILE A 62 6.68 -4.94 10.82
CA ILE A 62 6.92 -4.40 12.16
C ILE A 62 5.63 -3.98 12.88
N GLY A 63 4.47 -4.40 12.36
CA GLY A 63 3.16 -4.25 13.02
C GLY A 63 2.63 -2.82 13.02
N MET A 64 3.15 -1.94 12.17
CA MET A 64 2.74 -0.53 12.17
C MET A 64 1.32 -0.34 11.68
N PHE A 65 0.81 -1.30 10.92
CA PHE A 65 -0.59 -1.33 10.52
C PHE A 65 -1.50 -1.93 11.59
N GLU A 66 -0.98 -2.53 12.66
CA GLU A 66 -1.76 -3.21 13.71
C GLU A 66 -2.03 -2.33 14.94
N ASP A 67 -1.36 -1.18 15.07
CA ASP A 67 -1.58 -0.27 16.19
C ASP A 67 -2.84 0.59 15.95
N GLU A 68 -4.00 0.04 16.29
CA GLU A 68 -5.31 0.69 16.21
C GLU A 68 -5.37 2.05 16.95
N HIS A 69 -4.49 2.26 17.93
CA HIS A 69 -4.43 3.52 18.68
C HIS A 69 -3.59 4.58 17.97
N TRP A 70 -2.59 4.18 17.19
CA TRP A 70 -1.74 5.12 16.46
C TRP A 70 -2.36 5.56 15.13
N LEU A 71 -3.01 4.63 14.42
CA LEU A 71 -3.56 4.89 13.10
C LEU A 71 -4.90 5.63 13.10
N ARG A 72 -5.75 5.46 14.13
CA ARG A 72 -6.99 6.26 14.25
C ARG A 72 -6.75 7.76 14.34
N ASP A 73 -5.66 8.17 14.97
CA ASP A 73 -5.37 9.58 15.24
C ASP A 73 -4.32 10.18 14.28
N LYS A 74 -3.44 9.36 13.66
CA LYS A 74 -2.43 9.84 12.72
C LYS A 74 -2.14 8.83 11.59
N PRO A 75 -2.32 9.23 10.32
CA PRO A 75 -1.90 8.38 9.20
C PRO A 75 -0.37 8.31 9.14
N TRP A 76 0.16 7.16 8.72
CA TRP A 76 1.59 6.91 8.63
C TRP A 76 2.17 7.44 7.32
N ARG A 77 3.21 8.27 7.37
CA ARG A 77 3.89 8.74 6.15
C ARG A 77 4.93 7.75 5.66
N ILE A 78 4.91 7.41 4.37
CA ILE A 78 5.98 6.64 3.74
C ILE A 78 7.19 7.55 3.55
N ASP A 79 8.28 7.28 4.27
CA ASP A 79 9.48 8.12 4.21
C ASP A 79 10.35 7.88 2.96
N ASP A 80 10.36 6.66 2.42
CA ASP A 80 11.15 6.28 1.23
C ASP A 80 10.26 5.65 0.14
N LEU A 81 9.63 6.53 -0.65
CA LEU A 81 8.82 6.12 -1.80
C LEU A 81 9.62 5.36 -2.86
N SER A 82 10.92 5.67 -3.01
CA SER A 82 11.76 5.01 -4.00
C SER A 82 11.99 3.54 -3.65
N SER A 83 12.27 3.25 -2.38
CA SER A 83 12.38 1.87 -1.89
C SER A 83 11.06 1.11 -1.99
N VAL A 84 9.92 1.75 -1.71
CA VAL A 84 8.59 1.13 -1.89
C VAL A 84 8.34 0.79 -3.36
N TYR A 85 8.52 1.76 -4.26
CA TYR A 85 8.34 1.57 -5.70
C TYR A 85 9.23 0.45 -6.25
N LYS A 86 10.50 0.45 -5.87
CA LYS A 86 11.47 -0.60 -6.26
C LYS A 86 11.06 -1.99 -5.78
N GLN A 87 10.57 -2.11 -4.55
CA GLN A 87 10.11 -3.38 -4.02
C GLN A 87 8.89 -3.89 -4.80
N LEU A 88 7.85 -3.07 -4.95
CA LEU A 88 6.61 -3.46 -5.61
C LEU A 88 6.83 -3.84 -7.08
N THR A 89 7.63 -3.07 -7.81
CA THR A 89 7.98 -3.36 -9.21
C THR A 89 8.89 -4.57 -9.40
N SER A 90 9.58 -5.01 -8.34
CA SER A 90 10.40 -6.24 -8.37
C SER A 90 9.58 -7.52 -8.20
N ILE A 91 8.31 -7.40 -7.80
CA ILE A 91 7.40 -8.55 -7.67
C ILE A 91 7.09 -9.06 -9.07
N ASN A 92 7.64 -10.22 -9.39
CA ASN A 92 7.42 -10.90 -10.66
C ASN A 92 5.99 -11.47 -10.70
N HIS A 93 5.07 -10.70 -11.26
CA HIS A 93 3.66 -11.07 -11.37
C HIS A 93 3.35 -12.02 -12.53
N ASP A 94 4.23 -12.14 -13.52
CA ASP A 94 4.05 -13.08 -14.64
C ASP A 94 4.24 -14.54 -14.21
N MET A 95 5.01 -14.77 -13.16
CA MET A 95 5.31 -16.11 -12.63
C MET A 95 4.59 -16.44 -11.32
N ARG A 96 3.80 -15.50 -10.80
CA ARG A 96 3.15 -15.62 -9.49
C ARG A 96 1.66 -15.85 -9.65
N VAL A 97 1.14 -16.81 -8.89
CA VAL A 97 -0.30 -17.02 -8.74
C VAL A 97 -0.70 -16.36 -7.43
N PHE A 98 -1.37 -15.21 -7.52
CA PHE A 98 -2.00 -14.58 -6.37
C PHE A 98 -3.19 -15.40 -5.90
N ARG A 99 -3.54 -15.27 -4.61
CA ARG A 99 -4.70 -15.94 -4.02
C ARG A 99 -6.00 -15.49 -4.68
N TYR A 100 -6.10 -14.20 -5.00
CA TYR A 100 -7.25 -13.61 -5.69
C TYR A 100 -6.83 -12.96 -7.00
N TYR A 101 -7.70 -13.09 -8.01
CA TYR A 101 -7.47 -12.57 -9.37
C TYR A 101 -7.20 -11.05 -9.36
N ASP A 102 -7.90 -10.30 -8.53
CA ASP A 102 -7.79 -8.83 -8.48
C ASP A 102 -6.51 -8.33 -7.79
N THR A 103 -5.77 -9.19 -7.09
CA THR A 103 -4.53 -8.82 -6.39
C THR A 103 -3.49 -8.20 -7.33
N LEU A 104 -3.44 -8.66 -8.58
CA LEU A 104 -2.56 -8.06 -9.60
C LEU A 104 -2.99 -6.64 -9.94
N ALA A 105 -4.28 -6.40 -10.12
CA ALA A 105 -4.80 -5.06 -10.39
C ALA A 105 -4.55 -4.12 -9.21
N VAL A 106 -4.74 -4.61 -7.97
CA VAL A 106 -4.40 -3.88 -6.75
C VAL A 106 -2.91 -3.51 -6.71
N LEU A 107 -2.02 -4.48 -6.97
CA LEU A 107 -0.57 -4.22 -7.04
C LEU A 107 -0.24 -3.13 -8.06
N CYS A 108 -0.78 -3.21 -9.27
CA CYS A 108 -0.57 -2.21 -10.32
C CYS A 108 -1.06 -0.82 -9.87
N ASN A 109 -2.23 -0.73 -9.25
CA ASN A 109 -2.77 0.54 -8.76
C ASN A 109 -1.93 1.15 -7.63
N ILE A 110 -1.38 0.34 -6.72
CA ILE A 110 -0.46 0.83 -5.69
C ILE A 110 0.83 1.34 -6.36
N ILE A 111 1.39 0.59 -7.32
CA ILE A 111 2.59 1.01 -8.07
C ILE A 111 2.37 2.34 -8.77
N ASP A 112 1.24 2.51 -9.46
CA ASP A 112 0.90 3.74 -10.17
C ASP A 112 0.69 4.91 -9.21
N LEU A 113 0.04 4.69 -8.06
CA LEU A 113 -0.12 5.71 -7.02
C LEU A 113 1.22 6.18 -6.47
N ILE A 114 2.12 5.25 -6.12
CA ILE A 114 3.46 5.59 -5.60
C ILE A 114 4.26 6.33 -6.67
N LYS A 115 4.21 5.89 -7.93
CA LYS A 115 4.87 6.55 -9.05
C LYS A 115 4.37 7.97 -9.25
N GLU A 116 3.05 8.17 -9.26
CA GLU A 116 2.43 9.48 -9.39
C GLU A 116 2.91 10.44 -8.27
N ALA A 117 2.91 9.98 -7.02
CA ALA A 117 3.39 10.79 -5.90
C ALA A 117 4.88 11.17 -6.05
N MET A 118 5.73 10.23 -6.48
CA MET A 118 7.14 10.49 -6.75
C MET A 118 7.35 11.52 -7.86
N GLU A 119 6.63 11.40 -8.98
CA GLU A 119 6.74 12.31 -10.14
C GLU A 119 6.30 13.73 -9.80
N ASN A 120 5.35 13.89 -8.86
CA ASN A 120 4.83 15.18 -8.43
C ASN A 120 5.49 15.71 -7.14
N ASN A 121 6.46 14.98 -6.56
CA ASN A 121 7.11 15.30 -5.29
C ASN A 121 6.10 15.52 -4.14
N GLU A 122 5.18 14.58 -4.01
CA GLU A 122 4.10 14.56 -3.02
C GLU A 122 4.32 13.49 -1.95
N GLU A 123 3.62 13.64 -0.83
CA GLU A 123 3.67 12.68 0.27
C GLU A 123 2.63 11.58 0.05
N VAL A 124 2.95 10.36 0.51
CA VAL A 124 1.97 9.27 0.60
C VAL A 124 1.80 8.90 2.06
N LEU A 125 0.55 8.90 2.50
CA LEU A 125 0.14 8.50 3.83
C LEU A 125 -0.62 7.17 3.75
N ILE A 126 -0.47 6.34 4.77
CA ILE A 126 -1.18 5.08 4.94
C ILE A 126 -2.06 5.17 6.19
N TYR A 127 -3.33 4.79 6.05
CA TYR A 127 -4.27 4.66 7.15
C TYR A 127 -4.86 3.24 7.11
N ARG A 128 -5.17 2.65 8.27
CA ARG A 128 -5.93 1.38 8.35
C ARG A 128 -7.21 1.64 9.12
N ASP A 129 -8.34 1.27 8.53
CA ASP A 129 -9.68 1.35 9.13
C ASP A 129 -10.16 -0.01 9.67
#